data_AF-A0A136LYX0-F1
#
_entry.id   AF-A0A136LYX0-F1
#
_cell.length_a   1.000
_cell.length_b   1.000
_cell.length_c   1.000
_cell.angle_alpha   90.00
_cell.angle_beta   90.00
_cell.angle_gamma   90.00
#
_symmetry.space_group_name_H-M   'P 1'
#
loop_
_entity.id
_entity.type
_entity.pdbx_description
1 polymer ?
#
loop_
_entity_poly.entity_id
_entity_poly.type
_entity_poly.pdbx_seq_one_letter_code
_entity_poly.pdbx_strand_id
1 'polypeptide(L)' 'MQKFLLPALALIVVLVACAVILLAFLSAQGQNQRSELREQNPAFHTVEVGGTCRPDIGDCKEGFTCADGICAKP' A
#
# COMPACT_ATOMS: atom_id res chain seq x y z
N MET A 1 21.68 -36.04 -33.18
CA MET A 1 20.51 -35.24 -32.77
C MET A 1 20.83 -34.20 -31.67
N GLN A 2 22.08 -33.69 -31.59
CA GLN A 2 22.55 -32.89 -30.45
C GLN A 2 22.55 -31.36 -30.70
N LYS A 3 22.31 -30.94 -31.95
CA LYS A 3 22.37 -29.53 -32.39
C LYS A 3 21.11 -28.71 -32.02
N PHE A 4 20.02 -29.37 -31.64
CA PHE A 4 18.75 -28.73 -31.29
C PHE A 4 18.54 -28.55 -29.78
N LEU A 5 19.39 -29.15 -28.94
CA LEU A 5 19.26 -29.05 -27.48
C LEU A 5 19.68 -27.68 -26.92
N LEU A 6 20.72 -27.08 -27.49
CA LEU A 6 21.21 -25.76 -27.08
C LEU A 6 20.18 -24.63 -27.28
N PRO A 7 19.53 -24.48 -28.46
CA PRO A 7 18.53 -23.43 -28.64
C PRO A 7 17.26 -23.66 -27.80
N ALA A 8 16.90 -24.93 -27.55
CA ALA A 8 15.78 -25.27 -26.68
C ALA A 8 16.04 -24.88 -25.22
N LEU A 9 17.23 -25.17 -24.70
CA LEU A 9 17.65 -24.75 -23.36
C LEU A 9 17.68 -23.23 -23.22
N ALA A 10 18.21 -22.52 -24.23
CA ALA A 10 18.23 -21.05 -24.23
C ALA A 10 16.81 -20.46 -24.19
N LEU A 11 15.88 -21.01 -24.97
CA LEU A 11 14.49 -20.56 -24.98
C LEU A 11 13.82 -20.76 -23.62
N ILE A 12 14.05 -21.91 -22.97
CA ILE A 12 13.50 -22.22 -21.65
C ILE A 12 14.03 -21.23 -20.60
N VAL A 13 15.33 -20.92 -20.61
CA VAL A 13 15.92 -19.95 -19.67
C VAL A 13 15.29 -18.56 -19.83
N VAL A 14 15.08 -18.11 -21.06
CA VAL A 14 14.42 -16.82 -21.34
C VAL A 14 12.98 -16.80 -20.84
N LEU A 15 12.22 -17.87 -21.07
CA LEU A 15 10.83 -17.97 -20.60
C LEU A 15 10.75 -17.95 -19.07
N VAL A 16 11.64 -18.66 -18.39
CA VAL A 16 11.71 -18.66 -16.92
C VAL A 16 12.07 -17.27 -16.40
N ALA A 17 13.05 -16.58 -17.00
CA ALA A 17 13.41 -15.22 -16.62
C ALA A 17 12.23 -14.25 -16.78
N CYS A 18 11.51 -14.30 -17.90
CA CYS A 18 10.30 -13.49 -18.11
C CYS A 18 9.22 -13.77 -17.06
N ALA A 19 8.97 -15.04 -16.73
CA ALA A 19 7.98 -15.42 -15.72
C ALA A 19 8.32 -14.88 -14.33
N VAL A 20 9.60 -14.95 -13.93
CA VAL A 20 10.08 -14.41 -12.64
C VAL A 20 9.93 -12.89 -12.60
N ILE A 21 10.28 -12.19 -13.67
CA ILE A 21 10.13 -10.73 -13.77
C ILE A 21 8.66 -10.33 -13.63
N LEU A 22 7.76 -10.99 -14.35
CA LEU A 22 6.32 -10.72 -14.25
C LEU A 22 5.79 -10.94 -12.83
N LEU A 23 6.19 -12.04 -12.17
CA LEU A 23 5.81 -12.31 -10.78
C LEU A 23 6.31 -11.21 -9.82
N ALA A 24 7.53 -10.70 -10.03
CA ALA A 24 8.08 -9.60 -9.24
C ALA A 24 7.28 -8.29 -9.42
N PHE A 25 6.86 -7.97 -10.64
CA PHE A 25 6.00 -6.80 -10.89
C PHE A 25 4.61 -6.93 -10.25
N LEU A 26 4.00 -8.11 -10.34
CA LEU A 26 2.71 -8.40 -9.72
C LEU A 26 2.76 -8.31 -8.18
N SER A 27 3.82 -8.84 -7.57
CA SER A 27 4.00 -8.77 -6.11
C SER A 27 4.32 -7.36 -5.61
N ALA A 28 5.05 -6.56 -6.39
CA ALA A 28 5.29 -5.15 -6.08
C ALA A 28 3.99 -4.32 -6.04
N GLN A 29 3.02 -4.59 -6.93
CA GLN A 29 1.72 -3.91 -6.88
C GLN A 29 0.88 -4.29 -5.65
N GLY A 30 0.95 -5.54 -5.20
CA GLY A 30 0.15 -6.05 -4.07
C GLY A 30 0.46 -5.39 -2.72
N GLN A 31 1.68 -4.88 -2.52
CA GLN A 31 2.04 -4.18 -1.28
C GLN A 31 1.59 -2.72 -1.27
N ASN A 32 1.68 -2.01 -2.40
CA ASN A 32 1.27 -0.60 -2.47
C ASN A 32 -0.24 -0.44 -2.31
N GLN A 33 -1.06 -1.33 -2.89
CA GLN A 33 -2.52 -1.23 -2.76
C GLN A 33 -3.02 -1.39 -1.32
N ARG A 34 -2.36 -2.18 -0.47
CA ARG A 34 -2.84 -2.43 0.89
C ARG A 34 -2.64 -1.23 1.82
N SER A 35 -1.61 -0.43 1.59
CA SER A 35 -1.36 0.79 2.35
C SER A 35 -2.33 1.90 1.94
N GLU A 36 -2.59 2.09 0.65
CA GLU A 36 -3.54 3.09 0.16
C GLU A 36 -5.00 2.77 0.57
N LEU A 37 -5.39 1.49 0.57
CA LEU A 37 -6.76 1.10 0.96
C LEU A 37 -7.04 1.28 2.46
N ARG A 38 -6.00 1.32 3.31
CA ARG A 38 -6.13 1.62 4.74
C ARG A 38 -6.21 3.12 5.01
N GLU A 39 -5.50 3.93 4.24
CA GLU A 39 -5.50 5.39 4.36
C GLU A 39 -6.82 6.02 3.88
N GLN A 40 -7.49 5.38 2.92
CA GLN A 40 -8.80 5.81 2.40
C GLN A 40 -10.01 5.41 3.25
N ASN A 41 -9.85 4.68 4.36
CA ASN A 41 -11.01 4.36 5.20
C ASN A 41 -11.29 5.50 6.20
N PRO A 42 -12.38 6.28 6.02
CA PRO A 42 -12.71 7.42 6.88
C PRO A 42 -12.98 7.02 8.33
N ALA A 43 -13.20 5.74 8.64
CA ALA A 43 -13.37 5.26 10.00
C ALA A 43 -12.06 5.31 10.83
N PHE A 44 -10.89 5.48 10.20
CA PHE A 44 -9.58 5.47 10.89
C PHE A 44 -9.01 6.85 11.19
N HIS A 45 -9.66 7.93 10.78
CA HIS A 45 -9.17 9.29 11.05
C HIS A 45 -9.83 9.92 12.28
N THR A 46 -10.35 9.12 13.22
CA THR A 46 -10.72 9.64 14.55
C THR A 46 -9.50 9.72 15.44
N VAL A 47 -8.96 10.91 15.54
CA VAL A 47 -7.80 11.29 16.33
C VAL A 47 -8.19 11.35 17.80
N GLU A 48 -7.44 10.64 18.65
CA GLU A 48 -7.62 10.68 20.10
C GLU A 48 -7.08 11.99 20.71
N VAL A 49 -7.38 12.24 21.98
CA VAL A 49 -6.91 13.44 22.70
C VAL A 49 -5.39 13.59 22.61
N GLY A 50 -4.93 14.80 22.30
CA GLY A 50 -3.51 15.10 22.11
C GLY A 50 -2.95 14.78 20.72
N GLY A 51 -3.73 14.12 19.85
CA GLY A 51 -3.34 13.94 18.45
C GLY A 51 -3.63 15.17 17.57
N THR A 52 -2.93 15.26 16.44
CA THR A 52 -3.10 16.36 15.47
C THR A 52 -4.39 16.20 14.68
N CYS A 53 -5.18 17.27 14.58
CA CYS A 53 -6.47 17.30 13.87
C CYS A 53 -6.54 18.44 12.87
N ARG A 54 -7.43 18.30 11.88
CA ARG A 54 -7.83 19.39 11.00
C ARG A 54 -9.13 20.02 11.53
N PRO A 55 -9.17 21.35 11.72
CA PRO A 55 -10.31 22.02 12.35
C PRO A 55 -11.61 21.89 11.56
N ASP A 56 -11.52 21.75 10.23
CA ASP A 56 -12.69 21.75 9.34
C ASP A 56 -13.27 20.35 9.08
N ILE A 57 -12.57 19.28 9.45
CA ILE A 57 -12.93 17.90 9.06
C ILE A 57 -13.61 17.13 10.20
N GLY A 58 -13.47 17.60 11.45
CA GLY A 58 -14.00 16.88 12.60
C GLY A 58 -13.25 15.56 12.84
N ASP A 59 -11.94 15.57 12.61
CA ASP A 59 -11.06 14.41 12.81
C ASP A 59 -11.03 13.94 14.28
N CYS A 60 -11.51 14.73 15.25
CA CYS A 60 -11.45 14.31 16.65
C CYS A 60 -12.51 13.27 16.99
N LYS A 61 -12.12 12.28 17.80
CA LYS A 61 -13.05 11.30 18.39
C LYS A 61 -14.23 11.99 19.06
N GLU A 62 -15.40 11.36 19.04
CA GLU A 62 -16.62 11.90 19.65
C GLU A 62 -16.37 12.36 21.09
N GLY A 63 -16.83 13.58 21.41
CA GLY A 63 -16.61 14.23 22.72
C GLY A 63 -15.34 15.08 22.83
N PHE A 64 -14.55 15.18 21.75
CA PHE A 64 -13.38 16.06 21.66
C PHE A 64 -13.56 17.08 20.51
N THR A 65 -12.88 18.22 20.61
CA THR A 65 -12.87 19.29 19.60
C THR A 65 -11.45 19.60 19.15
N CYS A 66 -11.30 20.07 17.92
CA CYS A 66 -10.00 20.46 17.39
C CYS A 66 -9.65 21.88 17.84
N ALA A 67 -8.75 22.00 18.82
CA ALA A 67 -8.26 23.26 19.36
C ALA A 67 -6.78 23.43 19.00
N ASP A 68 -6.43 24.52 18.32
CA ASP A 68 -5.05 24.80 17.87
C ASP A 68 -4.42 23.66 17.03
N GLY A 69 -5.23 22.92 16.29
CA GLY A 69 -4.79 21.77 15.50
C GLY A 69 -4.51 20.51 16.32
N ILE A 70 -4.94 20.46 17.58
CA ILE A 70 -4.85 19.30 18.48
C ILE A 70 -6.23 18.93 19.00
N CYS A 71 -6.55 17.63 19.07
CA CYS A 71 -7.79 17.18 19.70
C CYS A 71 -7.73 17.40 21.21
N ALA A 72 -8.60 18.26 21.70
CA ALA A 72 -8.73 18.58 23.12
C ALA A 72 -10.17 18.31 23.58
N LYS A 73 -10.34 18.20 24.89
CA LYS A 73 -11.68 18.19 25.48
C LYS A 73 -12.31 19.59 25.27
N PRO A 74 -13.59 19.70 24.86
CA PRO A 74 -14.27 20.99 24.74
C PRO A 74 -14.24 21.79 26.05
#